data_AF-A0A9D7I482-F1
#
_entry.id   AF-A0A9D7I482-F1
#
_cell.length_a   1.000
_cell.length_b   1.000
_cell.length_c   1.000
_cell.angle_alpha   90.00
_cell.angle_beta   90.00
_cell.angle_gamma   90.00
#
_symmetry.space_group_name_H-M   'P 1'
#
loop_
_entity.id
_entity.type
_entity.pdbx_description
1 polymer ?
#
loop_
_entity_poly.entity_id
_entity_poly.type
_entity_poly.pdbx_seq_one_letter_code
_entity_poly.pdbx_strand_id
1 'polypeptide(L)'
;MEWKNGKPARRLDFPPEQSPRTAVHFLRLRDGRIYIPTINKFAGLYVFRNVDSLLANRPDTCLLRGVDVSGAHIDRHGALWVSTLHNGIFYLPNPEFSVWDKETGLEESSISHLSADGEKRLFFGSSDHRVFQLDLHSLQIEEIPRETSDADYYLNNLYFDTLSQRLIAGSQSTKTWIGKRWEL
;
A
#
# COMPACT_ATOMS: atom_id res chain seq x y z
N MET A 1 27.82 -4.65 -10.62
CA MET A 1 27.64 -5.02 -9.19
C MET A 1 26.31 -5.75 -9.15
N GLU A 2 26.33 -7.09 -9.15
CA GLU A 2 25.14 -7.94 -9.31
C GLU A 2 24.43 -8.14 -7.96
N TRP A 3 23.14 -7.80 -7.90
CA TRP A 3 22.26 -8.18 -6.80
C TRP A 3 21.80 -9.63 -7.00
N LYS A 4 22.27 -10.53 -6.14
CA LYS A 4 21.80 -11.91 -6.02
C LYS A 4 21.12 -12.12 -4.67
N ASN A 5 20.01 -12.86 -4.71
CA ASN A 5 19.25 -13.48 -3.61
C ASN A 5 18.14 -12.62 -2.96
N GLY A 6 17.00 -12.56 -3.64
CA GLY A 6 15.71 -12.41 -2.96
C GLY A 6 15.51 -13.59 -2.01
N LYS A 7 15.48 -13.32 -0.71
CA LYS A 7 15.10 -14.32 0.31
C LYS A 7 13.59 -14.59 0.18
N PRO A 8 13.11 -15.84 0.32
CA PRO A 8 11.68 -16.09 0.39
C PRO A 8 11.09 -15.36 1.61
N ALA A 9 9.85 -14.90 1.49
CA ALA A 9 9.12 -14.18 2.53
C ALA A 9 9.30 -14.85 3.90
N ARG A 10 9.82 -14.09 4.88
CA ARG A 10 10.07 -14.61 6.22
C ARG A 10 8.73 -14.90 6.90
N ARG A 11 8.57 -16.15 7.34
CA ARG A 11 7.46 -16.66 8.16
C ARG A 11 7.31 -15.81 9.44
N LEU A 12 6.18 -15.12 9.57
CA LEU A 12 5.73 -14.50 10.82
C LEU A 12 4.86 -15.52 11.55
N ASP A 13 5.39 -16.09 12.63
CA ASP A 13 4.60 -16.91 13.56
C ASP A 13 3.87 -15.98 14.53
N PHE A 14 2.54 -15.90 14.44
CA PHE A 14 1.73 -15.15 15.39
C PHE A 14 1.52 -15.98 16.67
N PRO A 15 1.84 -15.45 17.87
CA PRO A 15 1.60 -16.18 19.11
C PRO A 15 0.08 -16.31 19.38
N PRO A 16 -0.39 -17.44 19.94
CA PRO A 16 -1.81 -17.75 20.12
C PRO A 16 -2.59 -16.76 21.01
N GLU A 17 -1.90 -15.90 21.75
CA GLU A 17 -2.48 -14.86 22.60
C GLU A 17 -2.90 -13.59 21.82
N GLN A 18 -2.60 -13.49 20.52
CA GLN A 18 -2.98 -12.38 19.62
C GLN A 18 -4.21 -12.69 18.76
N SER A 19 -5.00 -13.70 19.13
CA SER A 19 -6.25 -14.02 18.44
C SER A 19 -7.27 -12.89 18.61
N PRO A 20 -7.95 -12.42 17.54
CA PRO A 20 -8.99 -11.41 17.64
C PRO A 20 -10.22 -12.04 18.32
N ARG A 21 -10.21 -12.07 19.66
CA ARG A 21 -11.33 -12.56 20.49
C ARG A 21 -12.61 -11.69 20.38
N THR A 22 -12.58 -10.65 19.55
CA THR A 22 -13.66 -9.64 19.40
C THR A 22 -14.10 -9.50 17.94
N ALA A 23 -14.02 -10.55 17.12
CA ALA A 23 -14.62 -10.53 15.79
C ALA A 23 -16.17 -10.59 15.93
N VAL A 24 -16.86 -9.49 15.65
CA VAL A 24 -18.32 -9.39 15.82
C VAL A 24 -19.08 -9.88 14.57
N HIS A 25 -18.42 -9.88 13.40
CA HIS A 25 -19.01 -10.29 12.12
C HIS A 25 -17.98 -11.00 11.23
N PHE A 26 -18.36 -12.11 10.59
CA PHE A 26 -17.56 -12.77 9.56
C PHE A 26 -18.16 -12.46 8.20
N LEU A 27 -17.35 -12.02 7.25
CA LEU A 27 -17.77 -11.94 5.85
C LEU A 27 -16.94 -12.92 5.03
N ARG A 28 -17.61 -13.92 4.47
CA ARG A 28 -17.03 -14.84 3.49
C ARG A 28 -17.45 -14.38 2.10
N LEU A 29 -16.47 -14.20 1.22
CA LEU A 29 -16.70 -13.90 -0.19
C LEU A 29 -17.02 -15.15 -1.00
N ARG A 30 -17.56 -14.92 -2.20
CA ARG A 30 -17.76 -15.96 -3.22
C ARG A 30 -16.45 -16.52 -3.78
N ASP A 31 -15.34 -15.78 -3.67
CA ASP A 31 -14.00 -16.21 -4.13
C ASP A 31 -13.28 -17.14 -3.14
N GLY A 32 -13.86 -17.37 -1.94
CA GLY A 32 -13.29 -18.20 -0.89
C GLY A 32 -12.49 -17.45 0.18
N ARG A 33 -12.18 -16.16 -0.03
CA ARG A 33 -11.51 -15.32 0.97
C ARG A 33 -12.44 -15.00 2.14
N ILE A 34 -11.84 -14.81 3.30
CA ILE A 34 -12.53 -14.49 4.55
C ILE A 34 -12.00 -13.16 5.07
N TYR A 35 -12.93 -12.23 5.32
CA TYR A 35 -12.64 -10.88 5.81
C TYR A 35 -13.11 -10.79 7.25
N ILE A 36 -12.21 -10.37 8.14
CA ILE A 36 -12.46 -10.23 9.56
C ILE A 36 -12.22 -8.77 9.97
N PRO A 37 -13.28 -7.99 10.16
CA PRO A 37 -13.19 -6.65 10.74
C PRO A 37 -12.82 -6.76 12.22
N THR A 38 -11.88 -5.93 12.65
CA THR A 38 -11.36 -5.90 14.01
C THR A 38 -11.22 -4.46 14.50
N ILE A 39 -11.27 -4.30 15.82
CA ILE A 39 -11.18 -3.02 16.52
C ILE A 39 -10.14 -3.08 17.66
N ASN A 40 -9.81 -1.93 18.23
CA ASN A 40 -8.86 -1.71 19.32
C ASN A 40 -7.41 -2.12 18.98
N LYS A 41 -6.76 -2.89 19.86
CA LYS A 41 -5.33 -3.23 19.79
C LYS A 41 -4.91 -3.87 18.47
N PHE A 42 -5.83 -4.54 17.79
CA PHE A 42 -5.61 -5.18 16.50
C PHE A 42 -6.56 -4.62 15.44
N ALA A 43 -6.83 -3.32 15.46
CA ALA A 43 -7.76 -2.68 14.54
C ALA A 43 -7.34 -2.85 13.06
N GLY A 44 -8.30 -3.20 12.21
CA GLY A 44 -8.10 -3.39 10.78
C GLY A 44 -9.12 -4.34 10.14
N LEU A 45 -8.93 -4.65 8.87
CA LEU A 45 -9.70 -5.64 8.13
C LEU A 45 -8.75 -6.75 7.66
N TYR A 46 -8.71 -7.84 8.42
CA TYR A 46 -7.85 -8.97 8.15
C TYR A 46 -8.43 -9.84 7.04
N VAL A 47 -7.59 -10.21 6.08
CA VAL A 47 -8.00 -11.02 4.93
C VAL A 47 -7.26 -12.34 4.95
N PHE A 48 -8.03 -13.42 4.93
CA PHE A 48 -7.55 -14.79 4.93
C PHE A 48 -7.93 -15.44 3.61
N ARG A 49 -7.01 -16.18 3.01
CA ARG A 49 -7.29 -16.92 1.77
C ARG A 49 -8.43 -17.92 1.90
N ASN A 50 -8.50 -18.61 3.03
CA ASN A 50 -9.44 -19.69 3.27
C ASN A 50 -9.60 -19.98 4.77
N VAL A 51 -10.42 -20.98 5.09
CA VAL A 51 -10.66 -21.41 6.48
C VAL A 51 -9.40 -21.95 7.14
N ASP A 52 -8.54 -22.68 6.43
CA ASP A 52 -7.32 -23.24 7.02
C ASP A 52 -6.35 -22.13 7.46
N SER A 53 -6.18 -21.08 6.66
CA SER A 53 -5.34 -19.94 7.02
C SER A 53 -5.94 -19.14 8.18
N LEU A 54 -7.27 -19.06 8.27
CA LEU A 54 -7.96 -18.50 9.43
C LEU A 54 -7.71 -19.33 10.71
N LEU A 55 -7.91 -20.65 10.65
CA LEU A 55 -7.70 -21.54 11.80
C LEU A 55 -6.24 -21.54 12.28
N ALA A 56 -5.30 -21.37 11.35
CA ALA A 56 -3.88 -21.21 11.66
C ALA A 56 -3.51 -19.79 12.13
N ASN A 57 -4.46 -18.84 12.15
CA ASN A 57 -4.25 -17.41 12.42
C ASN A 57 -3.16 -16.79 11.52
N ARG A 58 -3.22 -17.06 10.22
CA ARG A 58 -2.28 -16.60 9.19
C ARG A 58 -3.04 -15.77 8.14
N PRO A 59 -3.22 -14.46 8.37
CA PRO A 59 -3.80 -13.58 7.36
C PRO A 59 -2.84 -13.42 6.17
N ASP A 60 -3.39 -13.31 4.96
CA ASP A 60 -2.62 -12.97 3.75
C ASP A 60 -2.26 -11.48 3.77
N THR A 61 -3.13 -10.63 4.32
CA THR A 61 -2.94 -9.17 4.45
C THR A 61 -3.89 -8.57 5.49
N CYS A 62 -3.65 -7.31 5.88
CA CYS A 62 -4.52 -6.52 6.74
C CYS A 62 -4.75 -5.14 6.10
N LEU A 63 -5.98 -4.90 5.64
CA LEU A 63 -6.43 -3.61 5.13
C LEU A 63 -6.73 -2.65 6.29
N LEU A 64 -6.53 -1.35 6.05
CA LEU A 64 -6.87 -0.28 7.01
C LEU A 64 -6.29 -0.54 8.41
N ARG A 65 -5.05 -1.04 8.49
CA ARG A 65 -4.39 -1.34 9.75
C ARG A 65 -4.39 -0.13 10.68
N GLY A 66 -4.77 -0.35 11.93
CA GLY A 66 -4.91 0.71 12.94
C GLY A 66 -6.22 1.50 12.87
N VAL A 67 -7.09 1.20 11.91
CA VAL A 67 -8.43 1.78 11.81
C VAL A 67 -9.45 0.79 12.40
N ASP A 68 -10.30 1.27 13.30
CA ASP A 68 -11.36 0.45 13.91
C ASP A 68 -12.43 0.10 12.89
N VAL A 69 -12.30 -1.08 12.28
CA VAL A 69 -13.25 -1.57 11.29
C VAL A 69 -14.43 -2.21 12.00
N SER A 70 -15.61 -1.63 11.81
CA SER A 70 -16.86 -2.09 12.43
C SER A 70 -17.63 -3.07 11.56
N GLY A 71 -17.36 -3.09 10.25
CA GLY A 71 -18.04 -3.97 9.31
C GLY A 71 -17.42 -3.93 7.92
N ALA A 72 -17.71 -4.98 7.16
CA ALA A 72 -17.40 -5.07 5.74
C ALA A 72 -18.61 -5.67 5.01
N HIS A 73 -18.81 -5.31 3.75
CA HIS A 73 -19.86 -5.82 2.89
C HIS A 73 -19.40 -5.82 1.44
N ILE A 74 -19.83 -6.80 0.65
CA ILE A 74 -19.57 -6.80 -0.79
C ILE A 74 -20.87 -6.70 -1.56
N ASP A 75 -20.92 -5.72 -2.46
CA ASP A 75 -22.11 -5.49 -3.27
C ASP A 75 -22.21 -6.47 -4.45
N ARG A 76 -23.31 -6.34 -5.20
CA ARG A 76 -23.60 -7.20 -6.37
C ARG A 76 -22.58 -7.09 -7.51
N HIS A 77 -21.76 -6.04 -7.53
CA HIS A 77 -20.72 -5.81 -8.53
C HIS A 77 -19.34 -6.28 -8.05
N GLY A 78 -19.25 -6.82 -6.82
CA GLY A 78 -18.00 -7.32 -6.26
C GLY A 78 -17.17 -6.26 -5.53
N ALA A 79 -17.69 -5.03 -5.39
CA ALA A 79 -16.98 -3.98 -4.68
C ALA A 79 -17.09 -4.17 -3.16
N LEU A 80 -15.98 -3.93 -2.46
CA LEU A 80 -15.87 -4.02 -1.02
C LEU A 80 -16.17 -2.67 -0.35
N TRP A 81 -17.21 -2.67 0.47
CA TRP A 81 -17.62 -1.58 1.35
C TRP A 81 -17.14 -1.88 2.76
N VAL A 82 -16.45 -0.94 3.39
CA VAL A 82 -15.90 -1.12 4.74
C VAL A 82 -16.36 0.03 5.63
N SER A 83 -17.11 -0.29 6.69
CA SER A 83 -17.52 0.69 7.69
C SER A 83 -16.53 0.73 8.84
N THR A 84 -16.28 1.91 9.37
CA THR A 84 -15.37 2.13 10.50
C THR A 84 -16.06 2.91 11.60
N LEU A 85 -15.56 2.85 12.83
CA LEU A 85 -16.16 3.58 13.95
C LEU A 85 -15.97 5.10 13.86
N HIS A 86 -14.80 5.54 13.38
CA HIS A 86 -14.39 6.95 13.47
C HIS A 86 -13.85 7.53 12.14
N ASN A 87 -13.72 6.72 11.09
CA ASN A 87 -13.04 7.10 9.86
C ASN A 87 -13.99 7.05 8.64
N GLY A 88 -15.30 6.98 8.88
CA GLY A 88 -16.33 6.91 7.85
C GLY A 88 -16.42 5.55 7.17
N ILE A 89 -16.73 5.56 5.88
CA ILE A 89 -16.93 4.37 5.04
C ILE A 89 -15.93 4.41 3.89
N PHE A 90 -15.24 3.28 3.66
CA PHE A 90 -14.33 3.08 2.55
C PHE A 90 -15.01 2.23 1.48
N TYR A 91 -14.74 2.54 0.21
CA TYR A 91 -15.24 1.83 -0.95
C TYR A 91 -14.07 1.39 -1.82
N LEU A 92 -13.96 0.08 -2.07
CA LEU A 92 -12.94 -0.54 -2.90
C LEU A 92 -13.65 -1.25 -4.07
N PRO A 93 -13.72 -0.62 -5.27
CA PRO A 93 -14.45 -1.17 -6.40
C PRO A 93 -13.89 -2.49 -6.93
N ASN A 94 -12.61 -2.75 -6.68
CA ASN A 94 -11.93 -3.99 -7.07
C ASN A 94 -11.60 -4.81 -5.82
N PRO A 95 -12.09 -6.07 -5.70
CA PRO A 95 -11.73 -6.94 -4.59
C PRO A 95 -10.28 -7.45 -4.67
N GLU A 96 -9.67 -7.41 -5.86
CA GLU A 96 -8.23 -7.59 -6.01
C GLU A 96 -7.53 -6.26 -5.69
N PHE A 97 -6.79 -6.26 -4.59
CA PHE A 97 -5.99 -5.12 -4.16
C PHE A 97 -4.60 -5.60 -3.80
N SER A 98 -3.65 -4.67 -3.85
CA SER A 98 -2.28 -4.87 -3.39
C SER A 98 -1.98 -3.81 -2.35
N VAL A 99 -1.34 -4.21 -1.26
CA VAL A 99 -0.90 -3.32 -0.20
C VAL A 99 0.61 -3.31 -0.23
N TRP A 100 1.20 -2.10 -0.25
CA TRP A 100 2.62 -1.90 -0.03
C TRP A 100 2.81 -1.17 1.29
N ASP A 101 3.37 -1.87 2.28
CA ASP A 101 3.68 -1.35 3.61
C ASP A 101 5.03 -1.87 4.11
N LYS A 102 5.37 -1.58 5.37
CA LYS A 102 6.62 -2.06 6.00
C LYS A 102 6.74 -3.58 6.02
N GLU A 103 5.63 -4.31 6.13
CA GLU A 103 5.63 -5.78 6.12
C GLU A 103 5.87 -6.34 4.71
N THR A 104 5.47 -5.62 3.66
CA THR A 104 5.72 -6.00 2.27
C THR A 104 7.00 -5.40 1.68
N GLY A 105 7.85 -4.79 2.50
CA GLY A 105 9.18 -4.30 2.08
C GLY A 105 9.25 -2.82 1.69
N LEU A 106 8.17 -2.06 1.86
CA LEU A 106 8.24 -0.60 1.75
C LEU A 106 8.81 -0.05 3.07
N GLU A 107 10.14 0.10 3.13
CA GLU A 107 10.88 0.44 4.35
C GLU A 107 10.34 1.70 5.06
N GLU A 108 9.91 2.69 4.28
CA GLU A 108 9.22 3.88 4.77
C GLU A 108 7.78 3.91 4.27
N SER A 109 6.83 3.61 5.17
CA SER A 109 5.40 3.57 4.86
C SER A 109 4.74 4.96 4.86
N SER A 110 5.47 6.01 5.25
CA SER A 110 4.94 7.37 5.24
C SER A 110 5.05 7.95 3.83
N ILE A 111 4.04 7.64 3.01
CA ILE A 111 3.91 8.17 1.65
C ILE A 111 3.20 9.52 1.73
N SER A 112 3.85 10.57 1.22
CA SER A 112 3.38 11.94 1.25
C SER A 112 2.78 12.39 -0.09
N HIS A 113 3.22 11.78 -1.20
CA HIS A 113 2.80 12.16 -2.56
C HIS A 113 2.63 10.94 -3.46
N LEU A 114 1.71 11.01 -4.41
CA LEU A 114 1.42 9.94 -5.35
C LEU A 114 1.04 10.51 -6.72
N SER A 115 1.61 9.97 -7.80
CA SER A 115 1.22 10.32 -9.16
C SER A 115 1.40 9.14 -10.10
N ALA A 116 0.43 8.86 -10.96
CA ALA A 116 0.52 7.81 -11.97
C ALA A 116 0.87 8.39 -13.34
N ASP A 117 1.54 7.61 -14.20
CA ASP A 117 1.71 7.94 -15.62
C ASP A 117 0.46 7.65 -16.47
N GLY A 118 -0.56 7.04 -15.86
CA GLY A 118 -1.82 6.67 -16.51
C GLY A 118 -1.82 5.27 -17.15
N GLU A 119 -0.69 4.55 -17.17
CA GLU A 119 -0.61 3.23 -17.81
C GLU A 119 0.24 2.21 -17.03
N LYS A 120 1.51 2.52 -16.78
CA LYS A 120 2.53 1.52 -16.42
C LYS A 120 3.21 1.79 -15.10
N ARG A 121 3.22 3.04 -14.64
CA ARG A 121 4.04 3.47 -13.52
C ARG A 121 3.25 4.29 -12.53
N LEU A 122 3.55 4.04 -11.27
CA LEU A 122 3.14 4.85 -10.16
C LEU A 122 4.40 5.44 -9.52
N PHE A 123 4.42 6.75 -9.37
CA PHE A 123 5.47 7.48 -8.69
C PHE A 123 4.98 7.90 -7.33
N PHE A 124 5.83 7.80 -6.32
CA PHE A 124 5.48 8.24 -4.99
C PHE A 124 6.66 8.88 -4.26
N GLY A 125 6.31 9.86 -3.42
CA GLY A 125 7.23 10.53 -2.53
C GLY A 125 7.03 10.02 -1.10
N SER A 126 8.12 9.74 -0.40
CA SER A 126 8.10 9.47 1.04
C SER A 126 8.30 10.76 1.84
N SER A 127 7.93 10.71 3.13
CA SER A 127 8.07 11.84 4.04
C SER A 127 9.52 12.25 4.32
N ASP A 128 10.50 11.39 4.02
CA ASP A 128 11.93 11.72 4.03
C ASP A 128 12.45 12.30 2.70
N HIS A 129 11.53 12.69 1.81
CA HIS A 129 11.77 13.33 0.51
C HIS A 129 12.40 12.45 -0.57
N ARG A 130 12.41 11.11 -0.41
CA ARG A 130 12.82 10.19 -1.48
C ARG A 130 11.68 10.04 -2.48
N VAL A 131 12.05 9.74 -3.73
CA VAL A 131 11.09 9.53 -4.83
C VAL A 131 11.31 8.12 -5.35
N PHE A 132 10.22 7.39 -5.52
CA PHE A 132 10.24 6.02 -6.01
C PHE A 132 9.34 5.88 -7.24
N GLN A 133 9.64 4.86 -8.03
CA GLN A 133 8.83 4.40 -9.14
C GLN A 133 8.43 2.94 -8.88
N LEU A 134 7.13 2.65 -8.97
CA LEU A 134 6.54 1.32 -9.00
C LEU A 134 6.12 1.00 -10.44
N ASP A 135 6.62 -0.11 -10.98
CA ASP A 135 6.10 -0.68 -12.22
C ASP A 135 4.83 -1.50 -11.92
N LEU A 136 3.71 -1.12 -12.52
CA LEU A 136 2.38 -1.69 -12.24
C LEU A 136 2.19 -3.11 -12.80
N HIS A 137 3.10 -3.58 -13.67
CA HIS A 137 3.01 -4.92 -14.27
C HIS A 137 3.81 -5.95 -13.46
N SER A 138 5.04 -5.61 -13.10
CA SER A 138 5.99 -6.44 -12.36
C SER A 138 5.92 -6.24 -10.85
N LEU A 139 5.26 -5.17 -10.40
CA LEU A 139 5.15 -4.73 -9.01
C LEU A 139 6.51 -4.46 -8.34
N GLN A 140 7.54 -4.17 -9.14
CA GLN A 140 8.87 -3.81 -8.65
C GLN A 140 8.93 -2.32 -8.31
N ILE A 141 9.58 -2.02 -7.19
CA ILE A 141 9.84 -0.65 -6.72
C ILE A 141 11.31 -0.32 -6.91
N GLU A 142 11.59 0.83 -7.51
CA GLU A 142 12.92 1.37 -7.70
C GLU A 142 12.98 2.80 -7.15
N GLU A 143 14.07 3.15 -6.45
CA GLU A 143 14.32 4.52 -6.03
C GLU A 143 14.81 5.35 -7.23
N ILE A 144 14.17 6.50 -7.47
CA ILE A 144 14.64 7.47 -8.46
C ILE A 144 15.80 8.25 -7.84
N PRO A 145 17.00 8.24 -8.46
CA PRO A 145 18.16 8.93 -7.93
C PRO A 145 17.87 10.42 -7.68
N ARG A 146 18.27 10.90 -6.50
CA ARG A 146 18.33 12.33 -6.23
C ARG A 146 19.45 12.95 -7.03
N GLU A 147 19.16 14.07 -7.68
CA GLU A 147 20.19 14.96 -8.20
C GLU A 147 20.77 15.76 -7.03
N THR A 148 21.74 15.19 -6.31
CA THR A 148 22.37 15.84 -5.14
C THR A 148 23.14 17.11 -5.57
N SER A 149 22.97 18.27 -4.93
CA SER A 149 23.75 18.65 -3.73
C SER A 149 23.00 19.48 -2.69
N ASP A 150 21.70 19.71 -2.85
CA ASP A 150 20.94 20.54 -1.91
C ASP A 150 20.62 19.77 -0.63
N ALA A 151 21.23 20.19 0.48
CA ALA A 151 20.89 19.74 1.83
C ALA A 151 19.43 20.08 2.21
N ASP A 152 18.80 20.99 1.47
CA ASP A 152 17.43 21.50 1.67
C ASP A 152 16.43 21.00 0.61
N TYR A 153 16.65 19.83 0.00
CA TYR A 153 15.67 19.27 -0.93
C TYR A 153 14.39 18.80 -0.19
N TYR A 154 13.36 19.64 -0.23
CA TYR A 154 12.03 19.34 0.28
C TYR A 154 11.07 19.03 -0.88
N LEU A 155 10.65 17.78 -0.98
CA LEU A 155 9.59 17.38 -1.90
C LEU A 155 8.24 17.90 -1.37
N ASN A 156 7.67 18.87 -2.07
CA ASN A 156 6.36 19.47 -1.75
C ASN A 156 5.22 18.93 -2.61
N ASN A 157 5.55 18.44 -3.81
CA ASN A 157 4.57 17.82 -4.70
C ASN A 157 5.26 16.90 -5.70
N LEU A 158 4.53 15.89 -6.17
CA LEU A 158 4.94 15.01 -7.22
C LEU A 158 3.78 14.87 -8.21
N TYR A 159 4.02 15.23 -9.47
CA TYR A 159 3.01 15.19 -10.52
C TYR A 159 3.61 14.69 -11.83
N PHE A 160 3.00 13.70 -12.45
CA PHE A 160 3.40 13.23 -13.77
C PHE A 160 2.56 13.92 -14.83
N ASP A 161 3.21 14.68 -15.70
CA ASP A 161 2.58 15.25 -16.87
C ASP A 161 2.56 14.23 -18.01
N THR A 162 1.36 13.74 -18.33
CA THR A 162 1.16 12.75 -19.39
C THR A 162 1.39 13.32 -20.78
N LEU A 163 1.30 14.65 -20.98
CA LEU A 163 1.54 15.27 -22.28
C LEU A 163 3.04 15.33 -22.60
N SER A 164 3.86 15.80 -21.68
CA SER A 164 5.31 15.84 -21.85
C SER A 164 6.02 14.54 -21.48
N GLN A 165 5.31 13.59 -20.86
CA GLN A 165 5.86 12.34 -20.32
C GLN A 165 6.98 12.61 -19.29
N ARG A 166 6.73 13.57 -18.39
CA ARG A 166 7.71 14.00 -17.37
C ARG A 166 7.13 13.94 -15.98
N LEU A 167 7.96 13.49 -15.05
CA LEU A 167 7.64 13.57 -13.63
C LEU A 167 8.14 14.90 -13.08
N ILE A 168 7.23 15.74 -12.62
CA ILE A 168 7.50 17.03 -12.02
C ILE A 168 7.57 16.85 -10.51
N ALA A 169 8.71 17.21 -9.91
CA ALA A 169 8.86 17.32 -8.47
C ALA A 169 8.88 18.81 -8.10
N GLY A 170 7.87 19.22 -7.36
CA GLY A 170 7.84 20.55 -6.74
C GLY A 170 8.77 20.57 -5.54
N SER A 171 9.82 21.39 -5.61
CA SER A 171 10.67 21.76 -4.47
C SER A 171 10.81 23.30 -4.40
N GLN A 172 11.78 23.84 -3.67
CA GLN A 172 12.10 25.28 -3.73
C GLN A 172 12.38 25.76 -5.17
N SER A 173 12.91 24.86 -6.01
CA SER A 173 12.89 24.99 -7.47
C SER A 173 12.03 23.87 -8.07
N THR A 174 11.21 24.19 -9.07
CA THR A 174 10.47 23.14 -9.80
C THR A 174 11.47 22.39 -10.66
N LYS A 175 11.52 21.07 -10.55
CA LYS A 175 12.37 20.20 -11.37
C LYS A 175 11.52 19.17 -12.08
N THR A 176 11.98 18.75 -13.26
CA THR A 176 11.33 17.72 -14.06
C THR A 176 12.27 16.54 -14.30
N TRP A 177 11.78 15.32 -14.22
CA TRP A 177 12.52 14.08 -14.43
C TRP A 177 12.12 13.45 -15.77
N ILE A 178 13.12 13.18 -16.61
CA ILE A 178 12.97 12.54 -17.92
C ILE A 178 13.60 11.15 -17.88
N GLY A 179 13.07 10.26 -17.04
CA GLY A 179 13.41 8.83 -16.99
C GLY A 179 14.86 8.46 -16.63
N LYS A 180 15.81 9.39 -16.72
CA LYS A 180 17.25 9.17 -16.55
C LYS A 180 17.95 10.34 -15.85
N ARG A 181 17.41 11.55 -15.93
CA ARG A 181 17.98 12.76 -15.31
C ARG A 181 16.90 13.78 -14.96
N TRP A 182 17.24 14.66 -14.01
CA TRP A 182 16.47 15.85 -13.68
C TRP A 182 16.86 17.01 -14.61
N GLU A 183 15.90 17.88 -14.92
CA GLU A 183 16.04 19.08 -15.75
C GLU A 183 15.25 20.24 -15.08
N LEU A 184 15.74 21.48 -15.28
CA LEU A 184 15.05 22.72 -14.89
C LEU A 184 13.93 23.07 -15.87
#